data_AF-D6A9Q0-F1
#
_entry.id   AF-D6A9Q0-F1
#
_cell.length_a   1.000
_cell.length_b   1.000
_cell.length_c   1.000
_cell.angle_alpha   90.00
_cell.angle_beta   90.00
_cell.angle_gamma   90.00
#
_symmetry.space_group_name_H-M   'P 1'
#
loop_
_entity.id
_entity.type
_entity.pdbx_description
1 polymer ?
#
loop_
_entity_poly.entity_id
_entity_poly.type
_entity_poly.pdbx_seq_one_letter_code
_entity_poly.pdbx_strand_id
1 'polypeptide(L)' 'MSGGWDTDSNGATAGGVAGLLAGSPAALPDRWTAPLKNRLATSVGDFHGTGFDTLARLTHLEASRP' A
#
# COMPACT_ATOMS: atom_id res chain seq x y z
N MET A 1 2.17 -16.56 21.77
CA MET A 1 1.45 -15.27 21.63
C MET A 1 2.17 -14.42 20.59
N SER A 2 1.52 -14.19 19.44
CA SER A 2 1.55 -12.90 18.70
C SER A 2 2.85 -12.32 18.10
N GLY A 3 3.72 -13.09 17.47
CA GLY A 3 4.80 -12.51 16.63
C GLY A 3 4.28 -11.96 15.28
N GLY A 4 3.23 -12.58 14.74
CA GLY A 4 2.67 -12.24 13.43
C GLY A 4 1.56 -11.18 13.44
N TRP A 5 1.04 -10.80 14.62
CA TRP A 5 -0.12 -9.90 14.72
C TRP A 5 0.23 -8.43 14.48
N ASP A 6 1.49 -8.05 14.70
CA ASP A 6 1.98 -6.69 14.45
C ASP A 6 2.96 -6.65 13.26
N THR A 7 3.18 -7.79 12.59
CA THR A 7 4.08 -7.84 11.43
C THR A 7 3.49 -7.09 10.23
N ASP A 8 2.18 -7.13 10.07
CA ASP A 8 1.46 -6.41 9.02
C ASP A 8 1.47 -4.89 9.26
N SER A 9 1.23 -4.46 10.50
CA SER A 9 1.19 -3.05 10.90
C SER A 9 2.58 -2.41 10.85
N ASN A 10 3.61 -3.10 11.38
CA ASN A 10 4.99 -2.67 11.23
C ASN A 10 5.44 -2.68 9.75
N GLY A 11 5.05 -3.72 9.00
CA GLY A 11 5.36 -3.83 7.58
C GLY A 11 4.74 -2.71 6.74
N ALA A 12 3.48 -2.35 7.00
CA ALA A 12 2.79 -1.24 6.35
C ALA A 12 3.43 0.11 6.70
N THR A 13 3.80 0.32 7.96
CA THR A 13 4.45 1.56 8.43
C THR A 13 5.85 1.73 7.82
N ALA A 14 6.69 0.69 7.92
CA ALA A 14 8.01 0.70 7.33
C ALA A 14 7.95 0.82 5.79
N GLY A 15 6.99 0.14 5.15
CA GLY A 15 6.73 0.24 3.72
C GLY A 15 6.31 1.65 3.29
N GLY A 16 5.48 2.34 4.08
CA GLY A 16 5.09 3.73 3.83
C GLY A 16 6.28 4.68 3.88
N VAL A 17 7.14 4.57 4.90
CA VAL A 17 8.37 5.37 5.00
C VAL A 17 9.32 5.07 3.84
N ALA A 18 9.54 3.79 3.52
CA ALA A 18 10.38 3.39 2.41
C ALA A 18 9.85 3.92 1.06
N GLY A 19 8.53 3.85 0.84
CA GLY A 19 7.87 4.39 -0.35
C GLY A 19 8.02 5.90 -0.49
N LEU A 20 7.89 6.64 0.61
CA LEU A 20 8.11 8.09 0.63
C LEU A 20 9.57 8.43 0.27
N LEU A 21 10.54 7.74 0.88
CA LEU A 21 11.96 7.95 0.61
C LEU A 21 12.35 7.54 -0.82
N ALA A 22 11.70 6.54 -1.39
CA ALA A 22 11.91 6.12 -2.78
C ALA A 22 11.35 7.14 -3.81
N GLY A 23 10.38 7.98 -3.41
CA GLY A 23 9.82 9.07 -4.22
C GLY A 23 8.92 8.64 -5.39
N SER A 24 9.02 7.39 -5.85
CA SER A 24 8.18 6.82 -6.89
C SER A 24 8.03 5.31 -6.71
N PRO A 25 6.84 4.71 -7.00
CA PRO A 25 6.67 3.26 -7.00
C PRO A 25 7.66 2.52 -7.91
N ALA A 26 8.10 3.15 -9.01
CA ALA A 26 9.07 2.56 -9.94
C ALA A 26 10.50 2.50 -9.38
N ALA A 27 10.79 3.20 -8.28
CA ALA A 27 12.07 3.15 -7.58
C ALA A 27 12.12 2.04 -6.51
N LEU A 28 10.99 1.37 -6.23
CA LEU A 28 10.96 0.23 -5.33
C LEU A 28 11.44 -1.04 -6.04
N PRO A 29 12.20 -1.93 -5.37
CA PRO A 29 12.64 -3.18 -5.99
C PRO A 29 11.47 -4.07 -6.42
N ASP A 30 11.50 -4.60 -7.66
CA ASP A 30 10.46 -5.48 -8.20
C ASP A 30 10.16 -6.69 -7.30
N ARG A 31 11.17 -7.23 -6.63
CA ARG A 31 11.00 -8.34 -5.67
C ARG A 31 10.06 -8.02 -4.50
N TRP A 32 9.85 -6.74 -4.20
CA TRP A 32 8.90 -6.27 -3.17
C TRP A 32 7.50 -6.05 -3.74
N THR A 33 7.39 -5.49 -4.94
CA THR A 33 6.12 -5.04 -5.52
C THR A 33 5.47 -6.08 -6.44
N ALA A 34 6.25 -6.82 -7.21
CA ALA A 34 5.75 -7.81 -8.18
C ALA A 34 4.88 -8.91 -7.55
N PRO A 35 5.18 -9.46 -6.35
CA PRO A 35 4.32 -10.46 -5.70
C PRO A 35 2.91 -9.94 -5.39
N LEU A 36 2.77 -8.64 -5.13
CA LEU A 36 1.50 -8.01 -4.79
C LEU A 36 0.57 -7.84 -5.99
N LYS A 37 1.12 -7.90 -7.22
CA LYS A 37 0.37 -7.80 -8.49
C LYS A 37 -0.58 -6.60 -8.55
N ASN A 38 -0.18 -5.51 -7.89
CA ASN A 38 -0.99 -4.31 -7.71
C ASN A 38 -2.43 -4.64 -7.25
N ARG A 39 -2.60 -5.45 -6.20
CA ARG A 39 -3.92 -5.81 -5.64
C ARG A 39 -3.95 -5.76 -4.13
N LEU A 40 -4.91 -5.02 -3.58
CA LEU A 40 -5.17 -4.92 -2.15
C LEU A 40 -6.27 -5.91 -1.73
N ALA A 41 -5.98 -6.75 -0.74
CA ALA A 41 -7.00 -7.51 -0.04
C ALA A 41 -7.61 -6.63 1.06
N THR A 42 -8.90 -6.36 0.96
CA THR A 42 -9.65 -5.57 1.95
C THR A 42 -11.06 -6.11 2.13
N SER A 43 -11.66 -5.85 3.29
CA SER A 43 -13.07 -6.12 3.60
C SER A 43 -13.98 -4.93 3.30
N VAL A 44 -13.42 -3.78 2.91
CA VAL A 44 -14.21 -2.62 2.48
C VAL A 44 -14.95 -2.99 1.19
N GLY A 45 -16.28 -2.88 1.21
CA GLY A 45 -17.14 -3.18 0.07
C GLY A 45 -16.70 -2.44 -1.19
N ASP A 46 -16.79 -3.08 -2.34
CA ASP A 46 -16.37 -2.58 -3.66
C ASP A 46 -14.86 -2.33 -3.85
N PHE A 47 -14.03 -2.45 -2.81
CA PHE A 47 -12.58 -2.22 -2.89
C PHE A 47 -11.73 -3.49 -2.83
N HIS A 48 -12.32 -4.66 -2.62
CA HIS A 48 -11.56 -5.92 -2.63
C HIS A 48 -10.87 -6.15 -3.98
N GLY A 49 -9.55 -6.32 -3.97
CA GLY A 49 -8.75 -6.50 -5.18
C GLY A 49 -8.43 -5.19 -5.92
N THR A 50 -8.76 -4.02 -5.36
CA THR A 50 -8.40 -2.73 -5.94
C THR A 50 -6.88 -2.57 -6.07
N GLY A 51 -6.45 -1.80 -7.06
CA GLY A 51 -5.04 -1.47 -7.24
C GLY A 51 -4.52 -0.52 -6.16
N PHE A 52 -3.27 -0.72 -5.74
CA PHE A 52 -2.58 0.23 -4.85
C PHE A 52 -2.43 1.60 -5.54
N ASP A 53 -2.20 1.62 -6.84
CA ASP A 53 -2.18 2.83 -7.67
C ASP A 53 -3.54 3.56 -7.67
N THR A 54 -4.63 2.81 -7.81
CA THR A 54 -5.99 3.31 -7.81
C THR A 54 -6.34 3.87 -6.44
N LEU A 55 -6.00 3.14 -5.38
CA LEU A 55 -6.20 3.60 -4.01
C LEU A 55 -5.39 4.87 -3.74
N ALA A 56 -4.11 4.91 -4.09
CA ALA A 56 -3.25 6.09 -3.90
C ALA A 56 -3.81 7.32 -4.62
N ARG A 57 -4.29 7.16 -5.86
CA ARG A 57 -4.95 8.23 -6.62
C ARG A 57 -6.21 8.71 -5.92
N LEU A 58 -7.08 7.81 -5.46
CA LEU A 58 -8.30 8.16 -4.74
C LEU A 58 -7.99 8.88 -3.42
N THR A 59 -6.99 8.41 -2.67
CA THR A 59 -6.53 9.08 -1.45
C THR A 59 -6.03 10.49 -1.74
N HIS A 60 -5.25 10.69 -2.80
CA HIS A 60 -4.79 12.03 -3.18
C HIS A 60 -5.96 12.95 -3.55
N LEU A 61 -6.92 12.46 -4.33
CA LEU A 61 -8.13 13.21 -4.69
C LEU A 61 -8.96 13.56 -3.45
N GLU A 62 -9.11 12.65 -2.49
CA GLU A 62 -9.83 12.88 -1.24
C GLU A 62 -9.11 13.90 -0.35
N ALA A 63 -7.80 13.73 -0.15
CA ALA A 63 -7.00 14.59 0.73
C ALA A 63 -6.82 16.01 0.19
N SER A 64 -7.06 16.23 -1.11
CA SER A 64 -6.99 17.54 -1.76
C SER A 64 -8.37 18.17 -1.98
N ARG A 65 -9.45 17.57 -1.47
CA ARG A 65 -10.78 18.19 -1.53
C ARG A 65 -10.79 19.49 -0.70
N PRO A 66 -11.41 20.56 -1.21
CA PRO A 66 -11.55 21.83 -0.50
C PRO A 66 -12.50 21.74 0.69
#